data_AF-A0A3N1VB83-F1
#
_entry.id   AF-A0A3N1VB83-F1
#
_cell.length_a   1.000
_cell.length_b   1.000
_cell.length_c   1.000
_cell.angle_alpha   90.00
_cell.angle_beta   90.00
_cell.angle_gamma   90.00
#
_symmetry.space_group_name_H-M   'P 1'
#
loop_
_entity.id
_entity.type
_entity.pdbx_description
1 polymer ?
#
loop_
_entity_poly.entity_id
_entity_poly.type
_entity_poly.pdbx_seq_one_letter_code
_entity_poly.pdbx_strand_id
1 'polypeptide(L)'
;MTDGMTWLAAPRSIAYGGYSVVMARGLTPQELVARLAENVHGPEHAAVPVGDLTGAELLALLVDHEDIGLRHGRSGDWSYAVAYGGWPGEFGGRPPLSRGGVDICHLEFEEENGKPVPPQFAHTRDGVLLSAFNLHLDGSWGYDGVDGEPGAASRLQAELTAASLPADEGTDDDADDREVHRTALGVLERHFGLSLPREEIVSGTLPAVLLEPV
;
A
#
# COMPACT_ATOMS: atom_id res chain seq x y z
N MET A 1 5.04 -16.94 -11.36
CA MET A 1 5.67 -15.72 -11.89
C MET A 1 4.93 -14.58 -11.24
N THR A 2 5.61 -13.61 -10.66
CA THR A 2 4.93 -12.48 -10.01
C THR A 2 4.84 -11.32 -11.01
N ASP A 3 3.75 -10.55 -10.98
CA ASP A 3 3.38 -9.58 -12.03
C ASP A 3 4.02 -8.19 -11.85
N GLY A 4 4.99 -8.04 -10.95
CA GLY A 4 5.37 -6.72 -10.43
C GLY A 4 4.24 -6.11 -9.60
N MET A 5 4.14 -4.78 -9.55
CA MET A 5 3.08 -3.98 -8.96
C MET A 5 2.67 -2.79 -9.82
N THR A 6 3.36 -2.50 -10.94
CA THR A 6 3.03 -1.43 -11.90
C THR A 6 1.59 -1.48 -12.41
N TRP A 7 0.92 -2.65 -12.34
CA TRP A 7 -0.49 -2.80 -12.66
C TRP A 7 -1.42 -2.01 -11.71
N LEU A 8 -0.96 -1.61 -10.51
CA LEU A 8 -1.70 -0.76 -9.59
C LEU A 8 -1.99 0.63 -10.16
N ALA A 9 -1.20 1.10 -11.13
CA ALA A 9 -1.45 2.36 -11.83
C ALA A 9 -2.66 2.33 -12.77
N ALA A 10 -3.26 1.16 -13.01
CA ALA A 10 -4.53 1.10 -13.72
C ALA A 10 -5.66 1.68 -12.85
N PRO A 11 -6.62 2.42 -13.43
CA PRO A 11 -7.82 2.85 -12.72
C PRO A 11 -8.54 1.66 -12.10
N ARG A 12 -8.99 1.81 -10.85
CA ARG A 12 -9.74 0.81 -10.08
C ARG A 12 -9.04 -0.55 -10.08
N SER A 13 -7.72 -0.53 -9.92
CA SER A 13 -6.86 -1.71 -10.05
C SER A 13 -7.21 -2.83 -9.07
N ILE A 14 -7.68 -2.50 -7.86
CA ILE A 14 -8.13 -3.47 -6.85
C ILE A 14 -9.62 -3.32 -6.56
N ALA A 15 -10.04 -2.13 -6.16
CA ALA A 15 -11.42 -1.85 -5.79
C ALA A 15 -11.85 -0.49 -6.37
N TYR A 16 -13.16 -0.24 -6.35
CA TYR A 16 -13.73 1.02 -6.85
C TYR A 16 -13.13 2.25 -6.15
N GLY A 17 -12.95 2.18 -4.83
CA GLY A 17 -12.38 3.27 -4.02
C GLY A 17 -10.85 3.40 -4.09
N GLY A 18 -10.17 2.65 -4.97
CA GLY A 18 -8.72 2.60 -5.08
C GLY A 18 -8.10 1.39 -4.38
N TYR A 19 -6.97 1.58 -3.69
CA TYR A 19 -6.23 0.50 -3.05
C TYR A 19 -5.53 0.94 -1.75
N SER A 20 -5.36 -0.01 -0.83
CA SER A 20 -4.42 0.13 0.29
C SER A 20 -3.74 -1.22 0.51
N VAL A 21 -2.43 -1.26 0.31
CA VAL A 21 -1.61 -2.47 0.34
C VAL A 21 -0.45 -2.26 1.31
N VAL A 22 -0.42 -3.07 2.36
CA VAL A 22 0.70 -3.11 3.30
C VAL A 22 1.54 -4.34 3.01
N MET A 23 2.84 -4.15 2.84
CA MET A 23 3.82 -5.20 2.62
C MET A 23 4.85 -5.20 3.74
N ALA A 24 5.17 -6.38 4.26
CA ALA A 24 6.11 -6.54 5.37
C ALA A 24 7.18 -7.58 5.07
N ARG A 25 8.43 -7.23 5.32
CA ARG A 25 9.56 -8.18 5.30
C ARG A 25 10.00 -8.47 6.73
N GLY A 26 10.06 -9.75 7.07
CA GLY A 26 10.33 -10.23 8.43
C GLY A 26 9.08 -10.63 9.22
N LEU A 27 7.90 -10.63 8.59
CA LEU A 27 6.65 -11.15 9.14
C LEU A 27 6.06 -12.22 8.23
N THR A 28 5.37 -13.18 8.82
CA THR A 28 4.41 -14.03 8.12
C THR A 28 3.12 -13.24 7.80
N PRO A 29 2.28 -13.70 6.85
CA PRO A 29 1.03 -13.02 6.55
C PRO A 29 0.09 -12.91 7.75
N GLN A 30 0.07 -13.94 8.61
CA GLN A 30 -0.74 -13.98 9.84
C GLN A 30 -0.24 -12.97 10.88
N GLU A 31 1.08 -12.88 11.08
CA GLU A 31 1.66 -11.87 11.98
C GLU A 31 1.41 -10.46 11.47
N LEU A 32 1.45 -10.25 10.14
CA LEU A 32 1.15 -8.96 9.54
C LEU A 32 -0.29 -8.53 9.84
N VAL A 33 -1.30 -9.36 9.56
CA VAL A 33 -2.70 -8.99 9.82
C VAL A 33 -2.99 -8.82 11.31
N ALA A 34 -2.36 -9.61 12.19
CA ALA A 34 -2.50 -9.43 13.64
C ALA A 34 -1.93 -8.08 14.10
N ARG A 35 -0.76 -7.66 13.57
CA ARG A 35 -0.20 -6.34 13.87
C ARG A 35 -1.03 -5.21 13.27
N LEU A 36 -1.63 -5.41 12.10
CA LEU A 36 -2.53 -4.42 11.50
C LEU A 36 -3.79 -4.23 12.36
N ALA A 37 -4.38 -5.31 12.88
CA ALA A 37 -5.49 -5.24 13.82
C ALA A 37 -5.12 -4.40 15.07
N GLU A 38 -4.00 -4.74 15.71
CA GLU A 38 -3.48 -3.99 16.88
C GLU A 38 -3.19 -2.52 16.53
N ASN A 39 -2.72 -2.25 15.31
CA ASN A 39 -2.36 -0.91 14.87
C ASN A 39 -3.56 0.00 14.64
N VAL A 40 -4.62 -0.52 14.02
CA VAL A 40 -5.82 0.25 13.68
C VAL A 40 -6.65 0.49 14.94
N HIS A 41 -7.04 -0.58 15.61
CA HIS A 41 -8.06 -0.54 16.66
C HIS A 41 -7.51 -0.76 18.08
N GLY A 42 -6.21 -1.04 18.22
CA GLY A 42 -5.59 -1.33 19.51
C GLY A 42 -5.72 -2.79 19.95
N PRO A 43 -5.32 -3.11 21.20
CA PRO A 43 -5.25 -4.49 21.69
C PRO A 43 -6.61 -5.16 21.92
N GLU A 44 -7.72 -4.42 21.82
CA GLU A 44 -9.09 -4.91 22.01
C GLU A 44 -9.71 -5.47 20.73
N HIS A 45 -8.95 -5.52 19.63
CA HIS A 45 -9.42 -6.08 18.36
C HIS A 45 -8.46 -7.15 17.85
N ALA A 46 -8.99 -8.09 17.08
CA ALA A 46 -8.22 -9.15 16.44
C ALA A 46 -8.59 -9.33 14.98
N ALA A 47 -7.65 -9.89 14.22
CA ALA A 47 -7.91 -10.39 12.89
C ALA A 47 -8.66 -11.73 12.99
N VAL A 48 -9.97 -11.72 12.75
CA VAL A 48 -10.84 -12.89 12.79
C VAL A 48 -10.95 -13.50 11.38
N PRO A 49 -10.52 -14.75 11.15
CA PRO A 49 -10.61 -15.38 9.84
C PRO A 49 -12.05 -15.58 9.37
N VAL A 50 -12.32 -15.21 8.12
CA VAL A 50 -13.63 -15.39 7.45
C VAL A 50 -13.56 -16.30 6.23
N GLY A 51 -12.45 -17.02 6.07
CA GLY A 51 -12.22 -17.98 4.98
C GLY A 51 -11.45 -17.37 3.81
N ASP A 52 -11.40 -18.12 2.70
CA ASP A 52 -10.73 -17.68 1.47
C ASP A 52 -11.75 -16.98 0.57
N LEU A 53 -11.56 -15.69 0.34
CA LEU A 53 -12.53 -14.83 -0.34
C LEU A 53 -11.91 -14.05 -1.50
N THR A 54 -12.72 -13.77 -2.51
CA THR A 54 -12.44 -12.71 -3.48
C THR A 54 -12.59 -11.33 -2.84
N GLY A 55 -12.08 -10.29 -3.49
CA GLY A 55 -12.25 -8.91 -3.01
C GLY A 55 -13.71 -8.48 -2.98
N ALA A 56 -14.49 -8.93 -3.97
CA ALA A 56 -15.92 -8.64 -4.07
C ALA A 56 -16.73 -9.32 -2.96
N GLU A 57 -16.43 -10.58 -2.63
CA GLU A 57 -17.09 -11.29 -1.53
C GLU A 57 -16.78 -10.64 -0.18
N LEU A 58 -15.51 -10.26 0.06
CA LEU A 58 -15.15 -9.56 1.28
C LEU A 58 -15.83 -8.18 1.39
N LEU A 59 -15.88 -7.40 0.30
CA LEU A 59 -16.61 -6.14 0.28
C LEU A 59 -18.10 -6.34 0.55
N ALA A 60 -18.71 -7.40 0.02
CA ALA A 60 -20.11 -7.72 0.28
C ALA A 60 -20.37 -8.03 1.76
N LEU A 61 -19.44 -8.70 2.44
CA LEU A 61 -19.51 -8.91 3.89
C LEU A 61 -19.40 -7.60 4.67
N LEU A 62 -18.60 -6.65 4.20
CA LEU A 62 -18.42 -5.34 4.85
C LEU A 62 -19.59 -4.37 4.66
N VAL A 63 -20.57 -4.66 3.80
CA VAL A 63 -21.72 -3.74 3.58
C VAL A 63 -22.49 -3.46 4.87
N ASP A 64 -22.56 -4.45 5.76
CA ASP A 64 -23.26 -4.35 7.06
C ASP A 64 -22.32 -3.94 8.21
N HIS A 65 -21.04 -3.69 7.93
CA HIS A 65 -19.99 -3.43 8.93
C HIS A 65 -19.18 -2.17 8.56
N GLU A 66 -19.19 -1.14 9.40
CA GLU A 66 -18.27 0.01 9.27
C GLU A 66 -16.85 -0.36 9.73
N ASP A 67 -16.22 -1.33 9.07
CA ASP A 67 -14.93 -1.90 9.48
C ASP A 67 -14.00 -2.15 8.28
N ILE A 68 -12.82 -2.70 8.58
CA ILE A 68 -11.79 -3.06 7.61
C ILE A 68 -11.71 -4.58 7.48
N GLY A 69 -11.83 -5.05 6.25
CA GLY A 69 -11.48 -6.42 5.88
C GLY A 69 -10.10 -6.45 5.24
N LEU A 70 -9.31 -7.48 5.56
CA LEU A 70 -8.00 -7.68 4.95
C LEU A 70 -8.00 -9.01 4.19
N ARG A 71 -7.45 -9.00 2.97
CA ARG A 71 -6.99 -10.23 2.30
C ARG A 71 -5.48 -10.27 2.27
N HIS A 72 -4.87 -11.40 2.60
CA HIS A 72 -3.44 -11.46 2.82
C HIS A 72 -2.77 -12.65 2.13
N GLY A 73 -1.47 -12.51 1.87
CA GLY A 73 -0.68 -13.53 1.19
C GLY A 73 0.81 -13.24 1.29
N ARG A 74 1.59 -13.93 0.46
CA ARG A 74 3.04 -13.79 0.40
C ARG A 74 3.53 -13.73 -1.03
N SER A 75 4.50 -12.85 -1.29
CA SER A 75 5.17 -12.69 -2.58
C SER A 75 6.67 -12.55 -2.33
N GLY A 76 7.43 -13.60 -2.67
CA GLY A 76 8.86 -13.68 -2.36
C GLY A 76 9.13 -13.56 -0.85
N ASP A 77 9.96 -12.58 -0.49
CA ASP A 77 10.34 -12.29 0.91
C ASP A 77 9.33 -11.41 1.66
N TRP A 78 8.31 -10.92 0.96
CA TRP A 78 7.32 -9.99 1.49
C TRP A 78 5.99 -10.70 1.76
N SER A 79 5.47 -10.54 2.97
CA SER A 79 4.05 -10.77 3.25
C SER A 79 3.27 -9.53 2.84
N TYR A 80 2.04 -9.67 2.37
CA TYR A 80 1.19 -8.54 2.01
C TYR A 80 -0.22 -8.69 2.59
N ALA A 81 -0.86 -7.55 2.84
CA ALA A 81 -2.27 -7.43 3.16
C ALA A 81 -2.88 -6.33 2.29
N VAL A 82 -4.03 -6.62 1.68
CA VAL A 82 -4.84 -5.70 0.88
C VAL A 82 -6.08 -5.37 1.70
N ALA A 83 -6.30 -4.08 1.95
CA ALA A 83 -7.42 -3.61 2.74
C ALA A 83 -8.65 -3.30 1.88
N TYR A 84 -9.81 -3.60 2.45
CA TYR A 84 -11.15 -3.39 1.91
C TYR A 84 -12.02 -2.72 2.99
N GLY A 85 -12.94 -1.84 2.60
CA GLY A 85 -13.77 -1.08 3.54
C GLY A 85 -13.18 0.27 3.90
N GLY A 86 -13.43 0.75 5.13
CA GLY A 86 -13.03 2.08 5.61
C GLY A 86 -11.58 2.15 6.07
N TRP A 87 -10.62 2.06 5.15
CA TRP A 87 -9.18 2.09 5.45
C TRP A 87 -8.43 3.45 5.32
N PRO A 88 -8.92 4.52 4.67
CA PRO A 88 -8.11 5.71 4.41
C PRO A 88 -7.46 6.31 5.65
N GLY A 89 -6.12 6.39 5.65
CA GLY A 89 -5.34 6.97 6.74
C GLY A 89 -5.20 6.10 8.01
N GLU A 90 -5.83 4.91 8.04
CA GLU A 90 -5.81 4.01 9.21
C GLU A 90 -4.47 3.27 9.37
N PHE A 91 -3.75 3.06 8.26
CA PHE A 91 -2.52 2.27 8.23
C PHE A 91 -1.23 3.09 8.21
N GLY A 92 -1.31 4.42 8.19
CA GLY A 92 -0.15 5.32 8.08
C GLY A 92 0.68 5.43 9.37
N GLY A 93 2.02 5.38 9.24
CA GLY A 93 3.00 5.99 10.14
C GLY A 93 3.04 5.56 11.63
N ARG A 94 2.32 4.52 12.03
CA ARG A 94 2.21 4.13 13.45
C ARG A 94 3.34 3.18 13.90
N PRO A 95 4.04 3.46 15.02
CA PRO A 95 5.18 2.67 15.52
C PRO A 95 4.98 1.16 15.77
N PRO A 96 3.79 0.63 16.13
CA PRO A 96 3.64 -0.79 16.47
C PRO A 96 3.91 -1.74 15.30
N LEU A 97 3.61 -1.30 14.07
CA LEU A 97 3.62 -2.18 12.90
C LEU A 97 5.05 -2.59 12.51
N SER A 98 5.98 -1.64 12.46
CA SER A 98 7.37 -1.84 12.00
C SER A 98 8.37 -2.27 13.09
N ARG A 99 7.90 -2.56 14.30
CA ARG A 99 8.77 -2.98 15.43
C ARG A 99 9.53 -4.28 15.16
N GLY A 100 10.76 -4.36 15.64
CA GLY A 100 11.56 -5.60 15.64
C GLY A 100 12.33 -5.84 14.35
N GLY A 101 12.83 -4.77 13.71
CA GLY A 101 13.61 -4.82 12.48
C GLY A 101 12.80 -5.05 11.22
N VAL A 102 11.46 -4.98 11.31
CA VAL A 102 10.54 -5.25 10.20
C VAL A 102 10.50 -4.07 9.25
N ASP A 103 10.73 -4.33 7.96
CA ASP A 103 10.43 -3.34 6.92
C ASP A 103 8.93 -3.36 6.65
N ILE A 104 8.32 -2.18 6.61
CA ILE A 104 6.94 -1.99 6.18
C ILE A 104 6.92 -1.04 5.00
N CYS A 105 6.38 -1.49 3.87
CA CYS A 105 6.04 -0.65 2.73
C CYS A 105 4.52 -0.54 2.64
N HIS A 106 3.99 0.67 2.61
CA HIS A 106 2.56 0.94 2.48
C HIS A 106 2.33 1.72 1.19
N LEU A 107 1.42 1.21 0.36
CA LEU A 107 0.92 1.84 -0.86
C LEU A 107 -0.55 2.15 -0.65
N GLU A 108 -0.95 3.40 -0.85
CA GLU A 108 -2.32 3.86 -0.62
C GLU A 108 -2.80 4.75 -1.77
N PHE A 109 -4.03 4.55 -2.22
CA PHE A 109 -4.65 5.42 -3.21
C PHE A 109 -6.17 5.45 -3.00
N GLU A 110 -6.69 6.65 -2.75
CA GLU A 110 -8.13 6.90 -2.61
C GLU A 110 -8.67 7.53 -3.89
N GLU A 111 -9.00 6.69 -4.87
CA GLU A 111 -9.27 7.12 -6.25
C GLU A 111 -10.61 7.89 -6.38
N GLU A 112 -11.60 7.55 -5.56
CA GLU A 112 -12.94 8.16 -5.59
C GLU A 112 -13.12 9.18 -4.46
N ASN A 113 -12.03 9.79 -4.02
CA ASN A 113 -12.10 10.94 -3.14
C ASN A 113 -12.67 12.14 -3.91
N GLY A 114 -13.54 12.93 -3.28
CA GLY A 114 -14.06 14.19 -3.83
C GLY A 114 -12.99 15.26 -4.06
N LYS A 115 -11.73 14.95 -3.75
CA LYS A 115 -10.51 15.72 -4.06
C LYS A 115 -9.50 14.80 -4.76
N PRO A 116 -8.71 15.31 -5.71
CA PRO A 116 -7.62 14.53 -6.30
C PRO A 116 -6.53 14.34 -5.24
N VAL A 117 -6.50 13.15 -4.63
CA VAL A 117 -5.42 12.73 -3.72
C VAL A 117 -4.47 11.86 -4.54
N PRO A 118 -3.19 12.23 -4.68
CA PRO A 118 -2.25 11.39 -5.39
C PRO A 118 -2.04 10.08 -4.61
N PRO A 119 -1.77 8.96 -5.30
CA PRO A 119 -1.35 7.73 -4.65
C PRO A 119 -0.09 7.98 -3.82
N GLN A 120 0.06 7.28 -2.70
CA GLN A 120 1.14 7.51 -1.74
C GLN A 120 1.93 6.24 -1.47
N PHE A 121 3.21 6.44 -1.16
CA PHE A 121 4.10 5.40 -0.68
C PHE A 121 4.77 5.82 0.62
N ALA A 122 4.91 4.88 1.55
CA ALA A 122 5.75 5.03 2.74
C ALA A 122 6.52 3.75 3.06
N HIS A 123 7.78 3.90 3.46
CA HIS A 123 8.65 2.84 3.98
C HIS A 123 9.08 3.18 5.39
N THR A 124 8.82 2.29 6.33
CA THR A 124 9.22 2.43 7.73
C THR A 124 9.95 1.19 8.24
N ARG A 125 10.83 1.38 9.22
CA ARG A 125 11.47 0.32 10.00
C ARG A 125 11.65 0.79 11.44
N ASP A 126 11.25 -0.03 12.41
CA ASP A 126 11.38 0.28 13.84
C ASP A 126 10.81 1.66 14.24
N GLY A 127 9.67 2.02 13.66
CA GLY A 127 9.01 3.31 13.88
C GLY A 127 9.69 4.51 13.21
N VAL A 128 10.80 4.31 12.49
CA VAL A 128 11.49 5.36 11.73
C VAL A 128 10.97 5.38 10.30
N LEU A 129 10.55 6.57 9.84
CA LEU A 129 10.24 6.82 8.44
C LEU A 129 11.55 6.89 7.63
N LEU A 130 11.72 5.96 6.69
CA LEU A 130 12.91 5.88 5.86
C LEU A 130 12.72 6.60 4.53
N SER A 131 11.56 6.43 3.89
CA SER A 131 11.19 7.15 2.66
C SER A 131 9.68 7.23 2.51
N ALA A 132 9.13 8.39 2.16
CA ALA A 132 7.74 8.58 1.75
C ALA A 132 7.63 9.67 0.68
N PHE A 133 6.66 9.52 -0.22
CA PHE A 133 6.37 10.48 -1.28
C PHE A 133 5.01 10.16 -1.89
N ASN A 134 4.40 11.14 -2.57
CA ASN A 134 3.28 10.86 -3.46
C ASN A 134 3.81 10.33 -4.81
N LEU A 135 3.14 9.33 -5.38
CA LEU A 135 3.57 8.62 -6.59
C LEU A 135 3.35 9.42 -7.88
N HIS A 136 2.72 10.59 -7.82
CA HIS A 136 2.72 11.57 -8.91
C HIS A 136 3.96 12.49 -8.88
N LEU A 137 4.68 12.51 -7.75
CA LEU A 137 5.83 13.39 -7.49
C LEU A 137 5.55 14.86 -7.75
N ASP A 138 4.29 15.26 -7.61
CA ASP A 138 3.88 16.64 -7.64
C ASP A 138 4.14 17.30 -6.27
N GLY A 139 4.21 18.62 -6.23
CA GLY A 139 4.34 19.40 -5.00
C GLY A 139 3.08 19.38 -4.11
N SER A 140 2.09 18.56 -4.45
CA SER A 140 0.80 18.56 -3.77
C SER A 140 0.88 17.84 -2.43
N TRP A 141 -0.08 18.13 -1.55
CA TRP A 141 -0.17 17.52 -0.22
C TRP A 141 1.11 17.65 0.65
N GLY A 142 1.96 18.63 0.36
CA GLY A 142 3.12 18.99 1.18
C GLY A 142 4.40 18.19 0.90
N TYR A 143 4.40 17.35 -0.14
CA TYR A 143 5.60 16.66 -0.60
C TYR A 143 6.42 17.55 -1.55
N ASP A 144 7.74 17.46 -1.47
CA ASP A 144 8.69 18.09 -2.41
C ASP A 144 9.81 17.07 -2.72
N GLY A 145 9.42 15.98 -3.39
CA GLY A 145 10.25 14.79 -3.58
C GLY A 145 10.08 13.75 -2.47
N VAL A 146 11.17 13.02 -2.17
CA VAL A 146 11.18 11.95 -1.16
C VAL A 146 11.53 12.47 0.23
N ASP A 147 10.60 12.32 1.17
CA ASP A 147 10.78 12.61 2.59
C ASP A 147 11.26 11.38 3.38
N GLY A 148 12.02 11.57 4.45
CA GLY A 148 12.42 10.48 5.36
C GLY A 148 13.84 10.61 5.91
N GLU A 149 14.43 9.48 6.30
CA GLU A 149 15.83 9.42 6.72
C GLU A 149 16.74 9.88 5.57
N PRO A 150 17.62 10.88 5.77
CA PRO A 150 18.35 11.53 4.67
C PRO A 150 19.08 10.57 3.74
N GLY A 151 19.71 9.52 4.25
CA GLY A 151 20.42 8.53 3.43
C GLY A 151 19.48 7.68 2.59
N ALA A 152 18.40 7.16 3.17
CA ALA A 152 17.39 6.37 2.47
C ALA A 152 16.61 7.20 1.44
N ALA A 153 16.10 8.37 1.86
CA ALA A 153 15.36 9.29 1.00
C ALA A 153 16.19 9.74 -0.21
N SER A 154 17.45 10.16 0.00
CA SER A 154 18.32 10.61 -1.10
C SER A 154 18.62 9.50 -2.12
N ARG A 155 18.75 8.25 -1.68
CA ARG A 155 18.98 7.12 -2.59
C ARG A 155 17.75 6.87 -3.47
N LEU A 156 16.56 6.85 -2.87
CA LEU A 156 15.34 6.63 -3.62
C LEU A 156 15.03 7.80 -4.56
N GLN A 157 15.26 9.04 -4.11
CA GLN A 157 15.17 10.24 -4.96
C GLN A 157 16.07 10.13 -6.19
N ALA A 158 17.32 9.69 -6.01
CA ALA A 158 18.25 9.53 -7.14
C ALA A 158 17.78 8.48 -8.15
N GLU A 159 17.14 7.40 -7.71
CA GLU A 159 16.57 6.38 -8.61
C GLU A 159 15.33 6.88 -9.36
N LEU A 160 14.47 7.67 -8.71
CA LEU A 160 13.34 8.33 -9.36
C LEU A 160 13.82 9.32 -10.42
N THR A 161 14.83 10.15 -10.11
CA THR A 161 15.44 11.07 -11.06
C THR A 161 16.13 10.34 -12.22
N ALA A 162 16.79 9.21 -11.96
CA ALA A 162 17.36 8.38 -13.02
C ALA A 162 16.30 7.75 -13.93
N ALA A 163 15.07 7.62 -13.44
CA ALA A 163 13.88 7.22 -14.21
C ALA A 163 13.14 8.40 -14.85
N SER A 164 13.75 9.59 -14.88
CA SER A 164 13.19 10.83 -15.44
C SER A 164 11.95 11.36 -14.70
N LEU A 165 11.92 11.18 -13.37
CA LEU A 165 10.90 11.77 -12.50
C LEU A 165 11.47 12.88 -11.59
N PRO A 166 10.71 13.95 -11.29
CA PRO A 166 9.37 14.25 -11.83
C PRO A 166 9.42 14.53 -13.35
N ALA A 167 8.31 14.30 -14.04
CA ALA A 167 8.18 14.68 -15.45
C ALA A 167 8.32 16.21 -15.59
N ASP A 168 8.89 16.69 -16.71
CA ASP A 168 9.02 18.13 -16.96
C ASP A 168 7.64 18.80 -16.92
N GLU A 169 7.50 19.86 -16.10
CA GLU A 169 6.25 20.63 -15.99
C GLU A 169 5.86 21.24 -17.35
N GLY A 170 4.90 20.63 -18.03
CA GLY A 170 4.47 21.10 -19.36
C GLY A 170 3.22 20.44 -19.95
N THR A 171 2.71 19.36 -19.37
CA THR A 171 1.54 18.64 -19.87
C THR A 171 0.59 18.27 -18.74
N ASP A 172 -0.36 19.18 -18.45
CA ASP A 172 -1.56 18.92 -17.63
C ASP A 172 -2.47 17.88 -18.34
N ASP A 173 -2.06 16.60 -18.38
CA ASP A 173 -2.90 15.51 -18.91
C ASP A 173 -2.86 14.31 -17.95
N ASP A 174 -4.03 13.77 -17.60
CA ASP A 174 -4.19 12.59 -16.72
C ASP A 174 -3.41 11.35 -17.23
N ALA A 175 -3.08 11.34 -18.52
CA ALA A 175 -2.24 10.33 -19.14
C ALA A 175 -0.78 10.38 -18.64
N ASP A 176 -0.29 11.56 -18.26
CA ASP A 176 1.05 11.80 -17.71
C ASP A 176 1.13 11.28 -16.27
N ASP A 177 0.16 11.64 -15.41
CA ASP A 177 0.09 11.17 -14.02
C ASP A 177 0.10 9.65 -13.91
N ARG A 178 -0.61 8.96 -14.82
CA ARG A 178 -0.63 7.50 -14.84
C ARG A 178 0.72 6.90 -15.23
N GLU A 179 1.44 7.52 -16.17
CA GLU A 179 2.78 7.07 -16.56
C GLU A 179 3.80 7.37 -15.45
N VAL A 180 3.69 8.51 -14.79
CA VAL A 180 4.49 8.86 -13.61
C VAL A 180 4.25 7.86 -12.48
N HIS A 181 2.98 7.58 -12.14
CA HIS A 181 2.60 6.58 -11.14
C HIS A 181 3.15 5.19 -11.49
N ARG A 182 3.00 4.76 -12.75
CA ARG A 182 3.54 3.47 -13.22
C ARG A 182 5.06 3.42 -13.12
N THR A 183 5.75 4.50 -13.48
CA THR A 183 7.21 4.60 -13.45
C THR A 183 7.72 4.60 -12.02
N ALA A 184 7.07 5.34 -11.11
CA ALA A 184 7.37 5.36 -9.68
C ALA A 184 7.20 3.96 -9.05
N LEU A 185 6.10 3.26 -9.33
CA LEU A 185 5.91 1.87 -8.92
C LEU A 185 7.03 0.96 -9.43
N GLY A 186 7.45 1.13 -10.69
CA GLY A 186 8.56 0.37 -11.28
C GLY A 186 9.90 0.63 -10.59
N VAL A 187 10.14 1.85 -10.08
CA VAL A 187 11.32 2.15 -9.25
C VAL A 187 11.21 1.43 -7.91
N LEU A 188 10.05 1.48 -7.24
CA LEU A 188 9.81 0.79 -5.97
C LEU A 188 10.00 -0.73 -6.08
N GLU A 189 9.49 -1.36 -7.15
CA GLU A 189 9.72 -2.78 -7.45
C GLU A 189 11.19 -3.15 -7.42
N ARG A 190 12.03 -2.38 -8.11
CA ARG A 190 13.47 -2.65 -8.22
C ARG A 190 14.21 -2.33 -6.94
N HIS A 191 13.91 -1.19 -6.32
CA HIS A 191 14.58 -0.72 -5.11
C HIS A 191 14.40 -1.68 -3.94
N PHE A 192 13.17 -2.16 -3.73
CA PHE A 192 12.80 -2.99 -2.58
C PHE A 192 12.64 -4.49 -2.92
N GLY A 193 12.68 -4.86 -4.20
CA GLY A 193 12.37 -6.22 -4.65
C GLY A 193 10.90 -6.58 -4.43
N LEU A 194 9.99 -5.60 -4.57
CA LEU A 194 8.57 -5.80 -4.31
C LEU A 194 7.85 -6.36 -5.53
N SER A 195 6.85 -7.19 -5.29
CA SER A 195 5.95 -7.69 -6.33
C SER A 195 4.65 -8.18 -5.72
N LEU A 196 3.54 -8.07 -6.45
CA LEU A 196 2.20 -8.49 -6.02
C LEU A 196 1.56 -9.42 -7.07
N PRO A 197 0.95 -10.54 -6.67
CA PRO A 197 0.28 -11.45 -7.60
C PRO A 197 -1.04 -10.83 -8.07
N ARG A 198 -1.07 -10.32 -9.31
CA ARG A 198 -2.23 -9.57 -9.82
C ARG A 198 -3.44 -10.47 -9.92
N GLU A 199 -3.30 -11.67 -10.47
CA GLU A 199 -4.44 -12.57 -10.70
C GLU A 199 -5.12 -12.96 -9.38
N GLU A 200 -4.32 -13.30 -8.36
CA GLU A 200 -4.79 -13.68 -7.03
C GLU A 200 -5.48 -12.51 -6.31
N ILE A 201 -4.90 -11.31 -6.40
CA ILE A 201 -5.49 -10.11 -5.77
C ILE A 201 -6.74 -9.65 -6.52
N VAL A 202 -6.75 -9.61 -7.85
CA VAL A 202 -7.88 -9.02 -8.59
C VAL A 202 -9.06 -9.99 -8.71
N SER A 203 -8.78 -11.26 -8.96
CA SER A 203 -9.80 -12.25 -9.36
C SER A 203 -9.83 -13.49 -8.46
N GLY A 204 -8.71 -13.81 -7.80
CA GLY A 204 -8.58 -14.99 -6.98
C GLY A 204 -9.17 -14.85 -5.58
N THR A 205 -9.26 -16.00 -4.91
CA THR A 205 -9.54 -16.08 -3.48
C THR A 205 -8.24 -16.04 -2.70
N LEU A 206 -8.23 -15.28 -1.61
CA LEU A 206 -7.12 -15.21 -0.66
C LEU A 206 -7.67 -15.36 0.75
N PRO A 207 -6.88 -15.90 1.71
CA PRO A 207 -7.23 -15.86 3.12
C PRO A 207 -7.63 -14.45 3.54
N ALA A 208 -8.82 -14.35 4.12
CA ALA A 208 -9.45 -13.11 4.51
C ALA A 208 -9.72 -13.07 6.01
N VAL A 209 -9.61 -11.88 6.58
CA VAL A 209 -9.92 -11.59 7.98
C VAL A 209 -10.75 -10.32 8.08
N LEU A 210 -11.58 -10.24 9.13
CA LEU A 210 -12.22 -9.00 9.60
C LEU A 210 -11.49 -8.52 10.86
N LEU A 211 -11.40 -7.20 11.05
CA LEU A 211 -10.78 -6.62 12.23
C LEU A 211 -11.79 -6.40 13.35
N GLU A 212 -12.25 -7.47 14.00
CA GLU A 212 -13.36 -7.40 14.97
C GLU A 212 -12.90 -7.14 16.42
N PRO A 213 -13.75 -6.51 17.26
CA PRO A 213 -13.56 -6.48 18.72
C PRO A 213 -13.48 -7.89 19.32
N VAL A 214 -12.61 -8.10 20.31
CA VAL A 214 -12.48 -9.36 21.08
C VAL A 214 -13.13 -9.33 22.45
#